data_AF-A0A968XH39-F1
#
_entry.id   AF-A0A968XH39-F1
#
_cell.length_a   1.000
_cell.length_b   1.000
_cell.length_c   1.000
_cell.angle_alpha   90.00
_cell.angle_beta   90.00
_cell.angle_gamma   90.00
#
_symmetry.space_group_name_H-M   'P 1'
#
loop_
_entity.id
_entity.type
_entity.pdbx_description
1 polymer ?
#
loop_
_entity_poly.entity_id
_entity_poly.type
_entity_poly.pdbx_seq_one_letter_code
_entity_poly.pdbx_strand_id
1 'polypeptide(L)'
;MTAIYITIDTEYSCALYGQQGEHSRQVNFDRSIRGLTPDGEAGIFHQMDILDRYGLKAVFFVDPMPALIWGTEAIAAMVQPIVSRGHDVQLHMHSEWLGFAGTANPLGVKTGRNMKDFSADDQYTLIGYGIEQIIAAGAPRPVAFRAGNYGANDDTLRALARHGIAYESSHCPGIEQSQCAISLGPDNIHPIEYLGVVQVPIGSIAARGGGQRHAQITALSAQEIACAVRHARDTARKSFTFVSHSFELLSRDRKRINPIIRHRFEKACAYIAHLPGVDTATYTGYPPMIESPQKSPSLLPHAYHRTLCRMGEQAIANTLYGAC
;
A
#
# COMPACT_ATOMS: atom_id res chain seq x y z
N MET A 1 -20.76 2.22 -11.66
CA MET A 1 -19.79 3.00 -10.86
C MET A 1 -18.53 2.16 -10.71
N THR A 2 -17.36 2.75 -10.89
CA THR A 2 -16.05 2.10 -10.70
C THR A 2 -15.45 2.55 -9.38
N ALA A 3 -15.07 1.61 -8.53
CA ALA A 3 -14.45 1.87 -7.24
C ALA A 3 -12.94 2.07 -7.36
N ILE A 4 -12.41 3.13 -6.77
CA ILE A 4 -10.98 3.39 -6.69
C ILE A 4 -10.52 3.16 -5.26
N TYR A 5 -9.64 2.18 -5.08
CA TYR A 5 -8.97 1.97 -3.79
C TYR A 5 -7.68 2.78 -3.80
N ILE A 6 -7.71 3.94 -3.15
CA ILE A 6 -6.49 4.67 -2.81
C ILE A 6 -5.93 4.00 -1.56
N THR A 7 -4.83 3.28 -1.70
CA THR A 7 -4.22 2.51 -0.61
C THR A 7 -2.90 3.12 -0.18
N ILE A 8 -2.67 3.20 1.14
CA ILE A 8 -1.49 3.84 1.73
C ILE A 8 -0.84 2.84 2.70
N ASP A 9 0.33 2.31 2.31
CA ASP A 9 1.12 1.46 3.19
C ASP A 9 1.81 2.35 4.24
N THR A 10 1.49 2.10 5.50
CA THR A 10 1.83 2.95 6.64
C THR A 10 2.71 2.17 7.61
N GLU A 11 3.99 2.50 7.61
CA GLU A 11 5.01 1.69 8.26
C GLU A 11 6.13 2.55 8.84
N TYR A 12 6.70 2.04 9.93
CA TYR A 12 7.97 2.51 10.43
C TYR A 12 9.12 1.95 9.59
N SER A 13 10.26 2.64 9.54
CA SER A 13 11.42 2.15 8.81
C SER A 13 12.25 1.18 9.66
N CYS A 14 12.31 -0.09 9.24
CA CYS A 14 13.27 -1.08 9.75
C CYS A 14 14.73 -0.59 9.63
N ALA A 15 15.05 0.15 8.55
CA ALA A 15 16.40 0.67 8.33
C ALA A 15 16.76 1.78 9.33
N LEU A 16 15.85 2.72 9.61
CA LEU A 16 16.09 3.73 10.66
C LEU A 16 16.24 3.08 12.03
N TYR A 17 15.43 2.06 12.32
CA TYR A 17 15.59 1.27 13.55
C TYR A 17 16.96 0.61 13.62
N GLY A 18 17.39 -0.10 12.58
CA GLY A 18 18.69 -0.76 12.56
C GLY A 18 19.88 0.19 12.76
N GLN A 19 19.74 1.47 12.41
CA GLN A 19 20.78 2.49 12.59
C GLN A 19 20.78 3.13 13.99
N GLN A 20 19.61 3.28 14.61
CA GLN A 20 19.44 4.11 15.82
C GLN A 20 18.90 3.35 17.04
N GLY A 21 18.50 2.10 16.87
CA GLY A 21 18.02 1.21 17.93
C GLY A 21 16.66 1.61 18.52
N GLU A 22 16.40 1.10 19.73
CA GLU A 22 15.12 1.17 20.43
C GLU A 22 14.65 2.61 20.70
N HIS A 23 15.55 3.54 21.00
CA HIS A 23 15.22 4.94 21.28
C HIS A 23 14.73 5.73 20.05
N SER A 24 14.77 5.13 18.85
CA SER A 24 14.45 5.81 17.60
C SER A 24 12.95 5.98 17.31
N ARG A 25 12.05 5.45 18.16
CA ARG A 25 10.59 5.47 17.92
C ARG A 25 10.07 6.84 17.46
N GLN A 26 10.40 7.90 18.20
CA GLN A 26 9.89 9.25 17.91
C GLN A 26 10.43 9.78 16.58
N VAL A 27 11.75 9.66 16.34
CA VAL A 27 12.38 10.10 15.09
C VAL A 27 11.83 9.31 13.90
N ASN A 28 11.59 8.01 14.08
CA ASN A 28 11.03 7.15 13.04
C ASN A 28 9.55 7.51 12.77
N PHE A 29 8.77 7.81 13.81
CA PHE A 29 7.40 8.31 13.65
C PHE A 29 7.38 9.63 12.89
N ASP A 30 8.20 10.60 13.30
CA ASP A 30 8.27 11.91 12.68
C ASP A 30 8.67 11.80 11.20
N ARG A 31 9.65 10.95 10.86
CA ARG A 31 10.12 10.81 9.47
C ARG A 31 9.27 9.90 8.59
N SER A 32 8.80 8.78 9.11
CA SER A 32 8.16 7.72 8.33
C SER A 32 6.65 7.83 8.32
N ILE A 33 6.04 8.37 9.37
CA ILE A 33 4.58 8.44 9.53
C ILE A 33 4.07 9.87 9.33
N ARG A 34 4.59 10.83 10.09
CA ARG A 34 4.21 12.25 9.95
C ARG A 34 4.83 12.89 8.73
N GLY A 35 5.97 12.39 8.28
CA GLY A 35 6.76 13.01 7.22
C GLY A 35 7.11 14.46 7.57
N LEU A 36 7.51 14.69 8.82
CA LEU A 36 7.85 15.99 9.38
C LEU A 36 9.18 16.47 8.81
N THR A 37 9.16 17.65 8.21
CA THR A 37 10.30 18.36 7.64
C THR A 37 10.32 19.81 8.17
N PRO A 38 11.40 20.57 7.96
CA PRO A 38 11.41 22.01 8.25
C PRO A 38 10.29 22.79 7.54
N ASP A 39 9.84 22.30 6.39
CA ASP A 39 8.77 22.91 5.57
C ASP A 39 7.36 22.41 5.96
N GLY A 40 7.24 21.62 7.02
CA GLY A 40 5.98 21.05 7.51
C GLY A 40 5.86 19.54 7.29
N GLU A 41 4.64 19.04 7.46
CA GLU A 41 4.33 17.60 7.35
C GLU A 41 3.91 17.22 5.93
N ALA A 42 4.33 16.03 5.49
CA ALA A 42 3.91 15.45 4.21
C ALA A 42 3.55 13.95 4.33
N GLY A 43 3.36 13.44 5.54
CA GLY A 43 3.00 12.05 5.81
C GLY A 43 1.51 11.78 5.85
N ILE A 44 1.08 10.79 6.65
CA ILE A 44 -0.33 10.33 6.66
C ILE A 44 -1.31 11.44 7.02
N PHE A 45 -0.95 12.34 7.93
CA PHE A 45 -1.81 13.46 8.34
C PHE A 45 -2.08 14.39 7.16
N HIS A 46 -1.02 14.76 6.43
CA HIS A 46 -1.13 15.58 5.24
C HIS A 46 -1.89 14.86 4.10
N GLN A 47 -1.64 13.56 3.90
CA GLN A 47 -2.36 12.77 2.90
C GLN A 47 -3.86 12.72 3.21
N MET A 48 -4.25 12.50 4.47
CA MET A 48 -5.65 12.55 4.90
C MET A 48 -6.25 13.95 4.73
N ASP A 49 -5.50 15.03 4.98
CA ASP A 49 -5.98 16.41 4.73
C ASP A 49 -6.33 16.66 3.27
N ILE A 50 -5.53 16.13 2.33
CA ILE A 50 -5.84 16.21 0.91
C ILE A 50 -7.08 15.37 0.58
N LEU A 51 -7.14 14.13 1.07
CA LEU A 51 -8.27 13.23 0.82
C LEU A 51 -9.59 13.83 1.32
N ASP A 52 -9.63 14.29 2.57
CA ASP A 52 -10.82 14.87 3.19
C ASP A 52 -11.26 16.17 2.49
N ARG A 53 -10.31 17.00 2.02
CA ARG A 53 -10.63 18.21 1.23
C ARG A 53 -11.44 17.87 -0.02
N TYR A 54 -11.20 16.72 -0.63
CA TYR A 54 -11.91 16.25 -1.81
C TYR A 54 -13.04 15.26 -1.48
N GLY A 55 -13.36 15.06 -0.21
CA GLY A 55 -14.40 14.12 0.23
C GLY A 55 -14.08 12.65 -0.04
N LEU A 56 -12.80 12.31 -0.23
CA LEU A 56 -12.36 10.97 -0.61
C LEU A 56 -12.02 10.13 0.63
N LYS A 57 -12.25 8.81 0.53
CA LYS A 57 -11.78 7.83 1.52
C LYS A 57 -10.68 6.96 0.93
N ALA A 58 -9.88 6.42 1.84
CA ALA A 58 -8.67 5.67 1.53
C ALA A 58 -8.53 4.49 2.50
N VAL A 59 -7.71 3.53 2.11
CA VAL A 59 -7.37 2.33 2.88
C VAL A 59 -5.93 2.45 3.32
N PHE A 60 -5.69 2.50 4.62
CA PHE A 60 -4.35 2.48 5.20
C PHE A 60 -4.02 1.05 5.60
N PHE A 61 -3.05 0.44 4.92
CA PHE A 61 -2.45 -0.82 5.34
C PHE A 61 -1.40 -0.48 6.39
N VAL A 62 -1.67 -0.76 7.67
CA VAL A 62 -0.79 -0.38 8.78
C VAL A 62 0.02 -1.57 9.25
N ASP A 63 1.33 -1.40 9.41
CA ASP A 63 2.25 -2.42 9.92
C ASP A 63 2.23 -2.47 11.46
N PRO A 64 1.70 -3.53 12.10
CA PRO A 64 1.65 -3.64 13.55
C PRO A 64 2.90 -4.30 14.15
N MET A 65 3.80 -4.82 13.32
CA MET A 65 5.00 -5.53 13.76
C MET A 65 5.95 -4.73 14.66
N PRO A 66 6.09 -3.38 14.51
CA PRO A 66 6.84 -2.56 15.46
C PRO A 66 6.37 -2.65 16.91
N ALA A 67 5.14 -3.14 17.18
CA ALA A 67 4.66 -3.39 18.53
C ALA A 67 5.52 -4.42 19.30
N LEU A 68 6.25 -5.28 18.59
CA LEU A 68 7.21 -6.22 19.18
C LEU A 68 8.32 -5.53 19.97
N ILE A 69 8.58 -4.25 19.66
CA ILE A 69 9.68 -3.48 20.23
C ILE A 69 9.12 -2.31 21.05
N TRP A 70 8.18 -1.56 20.47
CA TRP A 70 7.69 -0.32 21.04
C TRP A 70 6.30 -0.44 21.68
N GLY A 71 5.74 -1.65 21.71
CA GLY A 71 4.40 -1.90 22.20
C GLY A 71 3.30 -1.36 21.28
N THR A 72 2.06 -1.72 21.62
CA THR A 72 0.86 -1.34 20.85
C THR A 72 0.67 0.17 20.72
N GLU A 73 1.21 0.98 21.63
CA GLU A 73 1.13 2.44 21.59
C GLU A 73 1.76 3.03 20.32
N ALA A 74 2.85 2.44 19.81
CA ALA A 74 3.44 2.85 18.54
C ALA A 74 2.47 2.67 17.36
N ILE A 75 1.67 1.62 17.41
CA ILE A 75 0.68 1.32 16.38
C ILE A 75 -0.56 2.20 16.53
N ALA A 76 -1.00 2.44 17.77
CA ALA A 76 -2.11 3.33 18.09
C ALA A 76 -1.88 4.76 17.57
N ALA A 77 -0.63 5.25 17.64
CA ALA A 77 -0.26 6.56 17.10
C ALA A 77 -0.48 6.71 15.58
N MET A 78 -0.50 5.59 14.83
CA MET A 78 -0.86 5.57 13.42
C MET A 78 -2.37 5.32 13.24
N VAL A 79 -2.91 4.31 13.92
CA VAL A 79 -4.27 3.81 13.73
C VAL A 79 -5.35 4.80 14.15
N GLN A 80 -5.23 5.40 15.34
CA GLN A 80 -6.31 6.21 15.91
C GLN A 80 -6.63 7.47 15.08
N PRO A 81 -5.63 8.22 14.55
CA PRO A 81 -5.91 9.31 13.63
C PRO A 81 -6.63 8.86 12.35
N ILE A 82 -6.25 7.70 11.79
CA ILE A 82 -6.87 7.17 10.56
C ILE A 82 -8.34 6.84 10.80
N VAL A 83 -8.62 6.08 11.88
CA VAL A 83 -9.98 5.67 12.25
C VAL A 83 -10.86 6.89 12.59
N SER A 84 -10.34 7.84 13.37
CA SER A 84 -11.12 9.02 13.79
C SER A 84 -11.56 9.92 12.61
N ARG A 85 -10.84 9.87 11.48
CA ARG A 85 -11.20 10.57 10.24
C ARG A 85 -12.08 9.73 9.30
N GLY A 86 -12.45 8.51 9.70
CA GLY A 86 -13.33 7.62 8.95
C GLY A 86 -12.66 6.98 7.72
N HIS A 87 -11.33 6.93 7.68
CA HIS A 87 -10.60 6.11 6.73
C HIS A 87 -10.55 4.65 7.21
N ASP A 88 -10.19 3.74 6.32
CA ASP A 88 -10.17 2.31 6.60
C ASP A 88 -8.78 1.86 7.01
N VAL A 89 -8.67 1.02 8.04
CA VAL A 89 -7.41 0.46 8.53
C VAL A 89 -7.39 -1.03 8.25
N GLN A 90 -6.37 -1.50 7.54
CA GLN A 90 -6.20 -2.89 7.13
C GLN A 90 -4.78 -3.36 7.48
N LEU A 91 -4.55 -4.68 7.41
CA LEU A 91 -3.32 -5.28 7.94
C LEU A 91 -2.18 -5.20 6.92
N HIS A 92 -1.09 -4.52 7.27
CA HIS A 92 0.20 -4.62 6.59
C HIS A 92 1.17 -5.38 7.47
N MET A 93 2.14 -6.14 6.94
CA MET A 93 3.11 -6.79 7.83
C MET A 93 4.50 -6.88 7.21
N HIS A 94 5.49 -6.28 7.88
CA HIS A 94 6.90 -6.50 7.60
C HIS A 94 7.50 -7.50 8.60
N SER A 95 7.87 -8.69 8.14
CA SER A 95 8.47 -9.72 9.01
C SER A 95 9.91 -9.40 9.44
N GLU A 96 10.55 -8.40 8.83
CA GLU A 96 11.90 -7.95 9.16
C GLU A 96 12.04 -7.54 10.63
N TRP A 97 10.96 -7.02 11.24
CA TRP A 97 10.91 -6.66 12.66
C TRP A 97 11.19 -7.83 13.60
N LEU A 98 10.95 -9.07 13.17
CA LEU A 98 11.30 -10.27 13.95
C LEU A 98 12.81 -10.36 14.24
N GLY A 99 13.64 -9.81 13.35
CA GLY A 99 15.09 -9.71 13.53
C GLY A 99 15.52 -8.78 14.66
N PHE A 100 14.62 -7.93 15.13
CA PHE A 100 14.87 -6.94 16.20
C PHE A 100 14.13 -7.26 17.49
N ALA A 101 13.12 -8.14 17.44
CA ALA A 101 12.18 -8.38 18.53
C ALA A 101 12.77 -9.16 19.73
N GLY A 102 13.92 -9.81 19.59
CA GLY A 102 14.53 -10.58 20.67
C GLY A 102 13.57 -11.62 21.25
N THR A 103 13.39 -11.62 22.57
CA THR A 103 12.48 -12.56 23.26
C THR A 103 11.00 -12.30 23.01
N ALA A 104 10.64 -11.13 22.46
CA ALA A 104 9.26 -10.82 22.08
C ALA A 104 8.84 -11.47 20.75
N ASN A 105 9.78 -12.05 19.99
CA ASN A 105 9.49 -12.71 18.72
C ASN A 105 8.57 -13.94 18.95
N PRO A 106 7.35 -13.97 18.38
CA PRO A 106 6.40 -15.07 18.58
C PRO A 106 6.84 -16.39 17.93
N LEU A 107 7.85 -16.34 17.05
CA LEU A 107 8.47 -17.51 16.41
C LEU A 107 9.81 -17.90 17.04
N GLY A 108 10.14 -17.33 18.21
CA GLY A 108 11.41 -17.56 18.89
C GLY A 108 12.59 -16.92 18.15
N VAL A 109 13.46 -17.73 17.57
CA VAL A 109 14.69 -17.23 16.90
C VAL A 109 14.55 -17.08 15.38
N LYS A 110 13.41 -17.48 14.80
CA LYS A 110 13.19 -17.42 13.35
C LYS A 110 13.01 -15.97 12.89
N THR A 111 13.72 -15.61 11.84
CA THR A 111 13.67 -14.27 11.22
C THR A 111 13.66 -14.42 9.70
N GLY A 112 13.20 -13.40 8.99
CA GLY A 112 12.99 -13.46 7.54
C GLY A 112 12.52 -12.13 7.00
N ARG A 113 12.76 -11.89 5.71
CA ARG A 113 12.49 -10.59 5.08
C ARG A 113 11.04 -10.45 4.61
N ASN A 114 10.41 -11.57 4.29
CA ASN A 114 9.08 -11.63 3.70
C ASN A 114 8.22 -12.70 4.38
N MET A 115 6.89 -12.55 4.31
CA MET A 115 5.97 -13.58 4.79
C MET A 115 6.22 -14.94 4.13
N LYS A 116 6.51 -14.96 2.82
CA LYS A 116 6.83 -16.20 2.08
C LYS A 116 8.06 -16.95 2.57
N ASP A 117 8.92 -16.32 3.38
CA ASP A 117 10.15 -16.94 3.90
C ASP A 117 9.86 -17.89 5.08
N PHE A 118 8.62 -17.89 5.58
CA PHE A 118 8.19 -18.68 6.73
C PHE A 118 7.28 -19.84 6.32
N SER A 119 7.24 -20.88 7.16
CA SER A 119 6.31 -22.00 6.99
C SER A 119 4.86 -21.54 7.12
N ALA A 120 3.90 -22.31 6.58
CA ALA A 120 2.48 -21.96 6.65
C ALA A 120 1.97 -21.72 8.09
N ASP A 121 2.44 -22.51 9.06
CA ASP A 121 2.04 -22.35 10.48
C ASP A 121 2.71 -21.15 11.15
N ASP A 122 3.97 -20.86 10.79
CA ASP A 122 4.64 -19.63 11.23
C ASP A 122 3.90 -18.39 10.67
N GLN A 123 3.53 -18.41 9.38
CA GLN A 123 2.74 -17.33 8.76
C GLN A 123 1.37 -17.16 9.43
N TYR A 124 0.67 -18.25 9.74
CA TYR A 124 -0.58 -18.22 10.51
C TYR A 124 -0.39 -17.57 11.88
N THR A 125 0.68 -17.93 12.59
CA THR A 125 1.01 -17.36 13.91
C THR A 125 1.28 -15.86 13.81
N LEU A 126 2.08 -15.43 12.83
CA LEU A 126 2.40 -14.02 12.60
C LEU A 126 1.15 -13.21 12.25
N ILE A 127 0.32 -13.69 11.33
CA ILE A 127 -0.92 -13.01 10.94
C ILE A 127 -1.84 -12.85 12.16
N GLY A 128 -1.97 -13.89 12.98
CA GLY A 128 -2.74 -13.83 14.23
C GLY A 128 -2.24 -12.71 15.15
N TYR A 129 -0.93 -12.65 15.39
CA TYR A 129 -0.30 -11.57 16.16
C TYR A 129 -0.61 -10.20 15.56
N GLY A 130 -0.45 -10.03 14.25
CA GLY A 130 -0.73 -8.75 13.57
C GLY A 130 -2.18 -8.28 13.72
N ILE A 131 -3.14 -9.21 13.61
CA ILE A 131 -4.57 -8.93 13.83
C ILE A 131 -4.82 -8.49 15.27
N GLU A 132 -4.25 -9.17 16.26
CA GLU A 132 -4.41 -8.81 17.67
C GLU A 132 -3.87 -7.41 17.95
N GLN A 133 -2.67 -7.09 17.44
CA GLN A 133 -2.03 -5.80 17.66
C GLN A 133 -2.76 -4.63 17.00
N ILE A 134 -3.27 -4.81 15.78
CA ILE A 134 -3.99 -3.72 15.09
C ILE A 134 -5.34 -3.43 15.77
N ILE A 135 -6.02 -4.47 16.28
CA ILE A 135 -7.25 -4.33 17.08
C ILE A 135 -6.93 -3.63 18.41
N ALA A 136 -5.89 -4.08 19.11
CA ALA A 136 -5.46 -3.47 20.37
C ALA A 136 -5.05 -2.00 20.19
N ALA A 137 -4.57 -1.61 19.01
CA ALA A 137 -4.27 -0.22 18.65
C ALA A 137 -5.51 0.65 18.38
N GLY A 138 -6.71 0.06 18.35
CA GLY A 138 -7.98 0.76 18.19
C GLY A 138 -8.60 0.66 16.79
N ALA A 139 -8.08 -0.20 15.90
CA ALA A 139 -8.72 -0.47 14.62
C ALA A 139 -9.90 -1.45 14.79
N PRO A 140 -10.93 -1.37 13.93
CA PRO A 140 -11.81 -2.50 13.68
C PRO A 140 -11.00 -3.75 13.27
N ARG A 141 -11.59 -4.94 13.41
CA ARG A 141 -10.96 -6.17 12.91
C ARG A 141 -10.67 -6.02 11.41
N PRO A 142 -9.41 -6.19 10.96
CA PRO A 142 -9.08 -6.06 9.55
C PRO A 142 -9.78 -7.15 8.74
N VAL A 143 -10.12 -6.82 7.49
CA VAL A 143 -10.70 -7.76 6.51
C VAL A 143 -9.82 -7.92 5.28
N ALA A 144 -8.78 -7.10 5.14
CA ALA A 144 -7.82 -7.14 4.06
C ALA A 144 -6.37 -7.17 4.58
N PHE A 145 -5.49 -7.73 3.77
CA PHE A 145 -4.06 -7.87 4.06
C PHE A 145 -3.19 -7.45 2.87
N ARG A 146 -2.03 -6.86 3.16
CA ARG A 146 -0.93 -6.68 2.22
C ARG A 146 0.40 -7.04 2.88
N ALA A 147 1.17 -7.94 2.28
CA ALA A 147 2.50 -8.26 2.77
C ALA A 147 3.47 -7.11 2.51
N GLY A 148 4.35 -6.86 3.48
CA GLY A 148 5.51 -6.02 3.30
C GLY A 148 6.38 -6.51 2.14
N ASN A 149 6.96 -5.56 1.40
CA ASN A 149 7.71 -5.84 0.15
C ASN A 149 6.89 -6.59 -0.92
N TYR A 150 5.57 -6.70 -0.78
CA TYR A 150 4.70 -7.62 -1.52
C TYR A 150 5.08 -9.11 -1.36
N GLY A 151 5.86 -9.46 -0.34
CA GLY A 151 6.48 -10.78 -0.17
C GLY A 151 5.55 -11.87 0.36
N ALA A 152 4.37 -12.03 -0.24
CA ALA A 152 3.40 -13.09 0.07
C ALA A 152 3.58 -14.31 -0.85
N ASN A 153 3.07 -15.47 -0.41
CA ASN A 153 2.90 -16.68 -1.23
C ASN A 153 1.52 -17.30 -1.01
N ASP A 154 1.24 -18.43 -1.68
CA ASP A 154 -0.03 -19.14 -1.56
C ASP A 154 -0.36 -19.59 -0.11
N ASP A 155 0.67 -19.88 0.69
CA ASP A 155 0.47 -20.21 2.11
C ASP A 155 0.04 -19.00 2.92
N THR A 156 0.50 -17.79 2.55
CA THR A 156 -0.01 -16.54 3.12
C THR A 156 -1.51 -16.45 2.91
N LEU A 157 -2.01 -16.74 1.71
CA LEU A 157 -3.45 -16.68 1.40
C LEU A 157 -4.25 -17.71 2.21
N ARG A 158 -3.77 -18.94 2.30
CA ARG A 158 -4.41 -19.98 3.12
C ARG A 158 -4.44 -19.60 4.60
N ALA A 159 -3.36 -19.00 5.12
CA ALA A 159 -3.30 -18.53 6.49
C ALA A 159 -4.29 -17.37 6.74
N LEU A 160 -4.42 -16.44 5.79
CA LEU A 160 -5.42 -15.36 5.83
C LEU A 160 -6.85 -15.92 5.85
N ALA A 161 -7.16 -16.88 4.99
CA ALA A 161 -8.46 -17.54 4.95
C ALA A 161 -8.80 -18.22 6.29
N ARG A 162 -7.82 -18.90 6.91
CA ARG A 162 -7.98 -19.53 8.24
C ARG A 162 -8.28 -18.51 9.35
N HIS A 163 -7.79 -17.27 9.21
CA HIS A 163 -8.10 -16.16 10.13
C HIS A 163 -9.39 -15.40 9.76
N GLY A 164 -10.07 -15.79 8.69
CA GLY A 164 -11.26 -15.10 8.18
C GLY A 164 -10.97 -13.72 7.58
N ILE A 165 -9.73 -13.47 7.13
CA ILE A 165 -9.39 -12.29 6.34
C ILE A 165 -9.84 -12.54 4.91
N ALA A 166 -10.76 -11.71 4.40
CA ALA A 166 -11.44 -11.94 3.14
C ALA A 166 -10.64 -11.49 1.92
N TYR A 167 -9.73 -10.51 2.07
CA TYR A 167 -9.03 -9.89 0.94
C TYR A 167 -7.50 -9.91 1.10
N GLU A 168 -6.81 -10.10 -0.01
CA GLU A 168 -5.35 -10.06 -0.10
C GLU A 168 -4.94 -9.11 -1.24
N SER A 169 -3.99 -8.20 -1.01
CA SER A 169 -3.61 -7.18 -2.01
C SER A 169 -2.09 -7.02 -2.18
N SER A 170 -1.35 -8.13 -2.33
CA SER A 170 0.09 -8.12 -2.61
C SER A 170 0.46 -8.45 -4.05
N HIS A 171 -0.43 -9.11 -4.82
CA HIS A 171 -0.13 -9.40 -6.23
C HIS A 171 0.04 -8.10 -7.03
N CYS A 172 1.22 -7.90 -7.60
CA CYS A 172 1.59 -6.66 -8.27
C CYS A 172 2.17 -6.92 -9.67
N PRO A 173 1.30 -7.10 -10.70
CA PRO A 173 1.70 -7.55 -12.04
C PRO A 173 2.56 -6.55 -12.85
N GLY A 174 2.87 -5.37 -12.29
CA GLY A 174 3.66 -4.31 -12.92
C GLY A 174 4.97 -3.95 -12.19
N ILE A 175 5.47 -4.82 -11.32
CA ILE A 175 6.79 -4.72 -10.69
C ILE A 175 7.67 -5.86 -11.21
N GLU A 176 8.75 -5.49 -11.90
CA GLU A 176 9.78 -6.44 -12.30
C GLU A 176 10.51 -6.99 -11.07
N GLN A 177 10.73 -8.31 -11.02
CA GLN A 177 11.38 -9.00 -9.90
C GLN A 177 10.71 -8.74 -8.53
N SER A 178 9.37 -8.65 -8.52
CA SER A 178 8.59 -8.58 -7.28
C SER A 178 8.93 -9.72 -6.33
N GLN A 179 8.87 -9.47 -5.02
CA GLN A 179 9.00 -10.53 -4.02
C GLN A 179 7.72 -11.37 -3.91
N CYS A 180 6.63 -10.97 -4.54
CA CYS A 180 5.40 -11.75 -4.58
C CYS A 180 5.63 -13.11 -5.22
N ALA A 181 5.28 -14.16 -4.49
CA ALA A 181 5.32 -15.56 -4.90
C ALA A 181 3.94 -16.22 -4.83
N ILE A 182 2.86 -15.42 -4.84
CA ILE A 182 1.50 -15.90 -5.07
C ILE A 182 1.47 -16.47 -6.50
N SER A 183 0.92 -17.66 -6.69
CA SER A 183 0.93 -18.38 -7.98
C SER A 183 -0.07 -17.79 -8.99
N LEU A 184 0.01 -16.48 -9.24
CA LEU A 184 -0.77 -15.72 -10.20
C LEU A 184 0.14 -15.03 -11.22
N GLY A 185 -0.32 -14.99 -12.47
CA GLY A 185 0.41 -14.40 -13.58
C GLY A 185 0.15 -12.90 -13.75
N PRO A 186 0.88 -12.24 -14.66
CA PRO A 186 0.70 -10.82 -14.97
C PRO A 186 -0.69 -10.50 -15.55
N ASP A 187 -1.42 -11.50 -16.06
CA ASP A 187 -2.77 -11.32 -16.60
C ASP A 187 -3.85 -11.27 -15.50
N ASN A 188 -3.51 -11.62 -14.26
CA ASN A 188 -4.41 -11.51 -13.11
C ASN A 188 -4.46 -10.06 -12.61
N ILE A 189 -5.16 -9.21 -13.36
CA ILE A 189 -5.26 -7.75 -13.13
C ILE A 189 -6.63 -7.31 -12.59
N HIS A 190 -7.46 -8.27 -12.14
CA HIS A 190 -8.79 -8.05 -11.56
C HIS A 190 -8.96 -8.83 -10.25
N PRO A 191 -9.89 -8.42 -9.37
CA PRO A 191 -10.22 -9.19 -8.18
C PRO A 191 -10.73 -10.59 -8.54
N ILE A 192 -10.11 -11.62 -7.98
CA ILE A 192 -10.49 -13.02 -8.19
C ILE A 192 -10.56 -13.76 -6.87
N GLU A 193 -11.45 -14.73 -6.75
CA GLU A 193 -11.37 -15.70 -5.66
C GLU A 193 -10.19 -16.64 -5.89
N TYR A 194 -9.32 -16.75 -4.89
CA TYR A 194 -8.12 -17.55 -4.96
C TYR A 194 -7.73 -18.05 -3.56
N LEU A 195 -7.65 -19.37 -3.40
CA LEU A 195 -7.24 -20.04 -2.14
C LEU A 195 -8.02 -19.60 -0.88
N GLY A 196 -9.32 -19.34 -1.02
CA GLY A 196 -10.22 -19.00 0.09
C GLY A 196 -10.23 -17.52 0.47
N VAL A 197 -9.55 -16.65 -0.29
CA VAL A 197 -9.63 -15.19 -0.18
C VAL A 197 -9.93 -14.58 -1.54
N VAL A 198 -10.35 -13.32 -1.58
CA VAL A 198 -10.37 -12.52 -2.81
C VAL A 198 -9.01 -11.84 -2.96
N GLN A 199 -8.24 -12.28 -3.95
CA GLN A 199 -7.01 -11.63 -4.35
C GLN A 199 -7.35 -10.38 -5.15
N VAL A 200 -6.94 -9.21 -4.67
CA VAL A 200 -7.17 -7.88 -5.24
C VAL A 200 -5.84 -7.32 -5.72
N PRO A 201 -5.54 -7.40 -7.03
CA PRO A 201 -4.23 -7.01 -7.53
C PRO A 201 -4.00 -5.50 -7.42
N ILE A 202 -2.73 -5.13 -7.28
CA ILE A 202 -2.31 -3.75 -7.48
C ILE A 202 -2.61 -3.37 -8.93
N GLY A 203 -3.19 -2.18 -9.12
CA GLY A 203 -3.50 -1.69 -10.46
C GLY A 203 -2.24 -1.60 -11.31
N SER A 204 -2.41 -1.75 -12.62
CA SER A 204 -1.33 -1.58 -13.58
C SER A 204 -1.83 -0.99 -14.89
N ILE A 205 -0.90 -0.43 -15.66
CA ILE A 205 -1.11 0.05 -17.03
C ILE A 205 -0.12 -0.62 -17.97
N ALA A 206 -0.43 -0.69 -19.26
CA ALA A 206 0.50 -1.23 -20.24
C ALA A 206 1.74 -0.31 -20.37
N ALA A 207 2.91 -0.93 -20.43
CA ALA A 207 4.20 -0.28 -20.61
C ALA A 207 4.79 -0.60 -22.00
N ARG A 208 5.88 0.09 -22.35
CA ARG A 208 6.60 -0.13 -23.61
C ARG A 208 7.10 -1.58 -23.68
N GLY A 209 7.02 -2.19 -24.86
CA GLY A 209 7.56 -3.54 -25.10
C GLY A 209 6.68 -4.68 -24.58
N GLY A 210 5.39 -4.43 -24.34
CA GLY A 210 4.45 -5.46 -23.88
C GLY A 210 4.45 -5.71 -22.37
N GLY A 211 5.26 -4.97 -21.60
CA GLY A 211 5.28 -5.04 -20.14
C GLY A 211 4.13 -4.28 -19.48
N GLN A 212 4.16 -4.24 -18.15
CA GLN A 212 3.21 -3.48 -17.33
C GLN A 212 3.95 -2.52 -16.40
N ARG A 213 3.24 -1.50 -15.91
CA ARG A 213 3.72 -0.59 -14.86
C ARG A 213 2.68 -0.50 -13.77
N HIS A 214 3.09 -0.82 -12.54
CA HIS A 214 2.22 -0.79 -11.37
C HIS A 214 1.76 0.64 -11.06
N ALA A 215 0.56 0.74 -10.50
CA ALA A 215 -0.15 1.98 -10.21
C ALA A 215 0.21 2.52 -8.83
N GLN A 216 1.45 2.94 -8.69
CA GLN A 216 1.94 3.63 -7.49
C GLN A 216 2.16 5.11 -7.78
N ILE A 217 1.92 5.97 -6.79
CA ILE A 217 1.97 7.43 -6.99
C ILE A 217 3.33 7.88 -7.51
N THR A 218 4.42 7.24 -7.08
CA THR A 218 5.79 7.54 -7.53
C THR A 218 6.11 6.92 -8.91
N ALA A 219 5.45 5.83 -9.27
CA ALA A 219 5.69 5.07 -10.49
C ALA A 219 4.98 5.64 -11.73
N LEU A 220 3.84 6.32 -11.54
CA LEU A 220 3.05 6.95 -12.60
C LEU A 220 3.12 8.48 -12.54
N SER A 221 2.80 9.16 -13.65
CA SER A 221 2.49 10.59 -13.67
C SER A 221 1.02 10.86 -13.31
N ALA A 222 0.69 12.11 -12.96
CA ALA A 222 -0.70 12.51 -12.71
C ALA A 222 -1.60 12.26 -13.94
N GLN A 223 -1.06 12.44 -15.15
CA GLN A 223 -1.79 12.19 -16.38
C GLN A 223 -2.04 10.70 -16.61
N GLU A 224 -1.06 9.83 -16.35
CA GLU A 224 -1.25 8.38 -16.46
C GLU A 224 -2.27 7.88 -15.43
N ILE A 225 -2.24 8.39 -14.20
CA ILE A 225 -3.24 8.10 -13.17
C ILE A 225 -4.64 8.49 -13.65
N ALA A 226 -4.80 9.74 -14.12
CA ALA A 226 -6.09 10.22 -14.63
C ALA A 226 -6.61 9.38 -15.81
N CYS A 227 -5.72 9.00 -16.75
CA CYS A 227 -6.07 8.11 -17.85
C CYS A 227 -6.43 6.70 -17.36
N ALA A 228 -5.74 6.16 -16.37
CA ALA A 228 -6.00 4.82 -15.83
C ALA A 228 -7.37 4.75 -15.15
N VAL A 229 -7.70 5.75 -14.32
CA VAL A 229 -9.03 5.88 -13.68
C VAL A 229 -10.12 5.98 -14.73
N ARG A 230 -9.93 6.86 -15.73
CA ARG A 230 -10.90 7.04 -16.82
C ARG A 230 -11.11 5.76 -17.61
N HIS A 231 -10.02 5.08 -17.96
CA HIS A 231 -10.07 3.82 -18.69
C HIS A 231 -10.76 2.72 -17.89
N ALA A 232 -10.50 2.63 -16.59
CA ALA A 232 -11.20 1.69 -15.71
C ALA A 232 -12.71 1.93 -15.72
N ARG A 233 -13.15 3.20 -15.66
CA ARG A 233 -14.56 3.57 -15.80
C ARG A 233 -15.13 3.23 -17.18
N ASP A 234 -14.48 3.70 -18.24
CA ASP A 234 -14.99 3.60 -19.62
C ASP A 234 -15.06 2.15 -20.10
N THR A 235 -14.24 1.28 -19.53
CA THR A 235 -14.27 -0.16 -19.79
C THR A 235 -15.06 -0.95 -18.75
N ALA A 236 -15.78 -0.27 -17.85
CA ALA A 236 -16.64 -0.86 -16.83
C ALA A 236 -15.94 -1.84 -15.87
N ARG A 237 -14.65 -1.62 -15.57
CA ARG A 237 -13.96 -2.29 -14.46
C ARG A 237 -14.69 -1.97 -13.15
N LYS A 238 -14.87 -2.97 -12.29
CA LYS A 238 -15.51 -2.76 -10.99
C LYS A 238 -14.59 -2.02 -10.04
N SER A 239 -13.29 -2.29 -10.10
CA SER A 239 -12.32 -1.60 -9.26
C SER A 239 -10.95 -1.37 -9.88
N PHE A 240 -10.21 -0.41 -9.31
CA PHE A 240 -8.79 -0.18 -9.60
C PHE A 240 -8.05 0.26 -8.32
N THR A 241 -6.88 -0.32 -8.08
CA THR A 241 -6.09 -0.10 -6.84
C THR A 241 -4.88 0.78 -7.12
N PHE A 242 -4.75 1.90 -6.42
CA PHE A 242 -3.55 2.73 -6.37
C PHE A 242 -2.80 2.53 -5.07
N VAL A 243 -1.47 2.55 -5.14
CA VAL A 243 -0.60 2.46 -3.97
C VAL A 243 0.14 3.77 -3.74
N SER A 244 0.23 4.15 -2.48
CA SER A 244 1.17 5.14 -1.97
C SER A 244 1.78 4.59 -0.68
N HIS A 245 2.83 5.22 -0.16
CA HIS A 245 3.30 4.99 1.20
C HIS A 245 3.19 6.27 2.05
N SER A 246 3.19 6.11 3.37
CA SER A 246 3.12 7.24 4.32
C SER A 246 4.23 8.28 4.09
N PHE A 247 5.42 7.88 3.63
CA PHE A 247 6.57 8.77 3.43
C PHE A 247 6.84 9.15 1.96
N GLU A 248 6.00 8.76 1.00
CA GLU A 248 6.32 8.89 -0.43
C GLU A 248 6.27 10.30 -1.00
N LEU A 249 5.64 11.23 -0.29
CA LEU A 249 5.58 12.64 -0.70
C LEU A 249 6.88 13.41 -0.37
N LEU A 250 7.89 12.70 0.16
CA LEU A 250 9.18 13.26 0.58
C LEU A 250 10.30 12.93 -0.43
N SER A 251 11.46 13.54 -0.22
CA SER A 251 12.73 13.08 -0.80
C SER A 251 13.09 11.68 -0.29
N ARG A 252 14.00 11.00 -0.99
CA ARG A 252 14.38 9.61 -0.65
C ARG A 252 14.94 9.45 0.77
N ASP A 253 15.66 10.47 1.25
CA ASP A 253 16.20 10.54 2.61
C ASP A 253 15.16 11.01 3.67
N ARG A 254 13.94 11.32 3.24
CA ARG A 254 12.80 11.78 4.06
C ARG A 254 13.04 13.10 4.79
N LYS A 255 13.96 13.94 4.29
CA LYS A 255 14.29 15.24 4.93
C LYS A 255 13.59 16.44 4.31
N ARG A 256 13.14 16.33 3.07
CA ARG A 256 12.50 17.43 2.32
C ARG A 256 11.20 16.96 1.71
N ILE A 257 10.23 17.87 1.59
CA ILE A 257 9.02 17.61 0.82
C ILE A 257 9.39 17.56 -0.67
N ASN A 258 8.87 16.57 -1.38
CA ASN A 258 8.98 16.49 -2.84
C ASN A 258 7.71 17.10 -3.47
N PRO A 259 7.76 18.38 -3.91
CA PRO A 259 6.58 19.08 -4.41
C PRO A 259 6.01 18.44 -5.67
N ILE A 260 6.83 17.73 -6.46
CA ILE A 260 6.37 17.03 -7.67
C ILE A 260 5.43 15.89 -7.29
N ILE A 261 5.84 15.04 -6.33
CA ILE A 261 5.01 13.90 -5.89
C ILE A 261 3.80 14.37 -5.08
N ARG A 262 3.98 15.37 -4.21
CA ARG A 262 2.89 16.00 -3.46
C ARG A 262 1.81 16.55 -4.40
N HIS A 263 2.20 17.34 -5.41
CA HIS A 263 1.28 17.87 -6.42
C HIS A 263 0.62 16.77 -7.25
N ARG A 264 1.38 15.70 -7.55
CA ARG A 264 0.85 14.54 -8.27
C ARG A 264 -0.26 13.83 -7.48
N PHE A 265 -0.06 13.64 -6.18
CA PHE A 265 -1.06 13.06 -5.26
C PHE A 265 -2.30 13.94 -5.18
N GLU A 266 -2.13 15.25 -5.00
CA GLU A 266 -3.25 16.20 -4.96
C GLU A 266 -4.03 16.23 -6.28
N LYS A 267 -3.34 16.26 -7.43
CA LYS A 267 -3.99 16.18 -8.75
C LYS A 267 -4.74 14.87 -8.98
N ALA A 268 -4.20 13.75 -8.50
CA ALA A 268 -4.88 12.46 -8.58
C ALA A 268 -6.20 12.48 -7.77
N CYS A 269 -6.15 12.96 -6.52
CA CYS A 269 -7.33 13.12 -5.68
C CYS A 269 -8.36 14.06 -6.31
N ALA A 270 -7.93 15.24 -6.74
CA ALA A 270 -8.79 16.21 -7.41
C ALA A 270 -9.45 15.61 -8.65
N TYR A 271 -8.70 14.88 -9.48
CA TYR A 271 -9.25 14.26 -10.68
C TYR A 271 -10.28 13.18 -10.36
N ILE A 272 -9.99 12.30 -9.39
CA ILE A 272 -10.92 11.23 -8.97
C ILE A 272 -12.22 11.83 -8.45
N ALA A 273 -12.15 12.84 -7.59
CA ALA A 273 -13.32 13.47 -6.96
C ALA A 273 -14.28 14.12 -7.98
N HIS A 274 -13.76 14.60 -9.10
CA HIS A 274 -14.57 15.29 -10.12
C HIS A 274 -14.94 14.42 -11.31
N LEU A 275 -14.53 13.13 -11.34
CA LEU A 275 -14.80 12.25 -12.47
C LEU A 275 -16.15 11.52 -12.28
N PRO A 276 -17.19 11.80 -13.10
CA PRO A 276 -18.46 11.13 -12.96
C PRO A 276 -18.35 9.63 -13.22
N GLY A 277 -19.11 8.83 -12.46
CA GLY A 277 -19.15 7.36 -12.57
C GLY A 277 -18.02 6.65 -11.83
N VAL A 278 -17.19 7.39 -11.09
CA VAL A 278 -16.11 6.89 -10.26
C VAL A 278 -16.31 7.36 -8.83
N ASP A 279 -15.97 6.51 -7.86
CA ASP A 279 -15.94 6.88 -6.45
C ASP A 279 -14.77 6.18 -5.76
N THR A 280 -14.30 6.74 -4.64
CA THR A 280 -13.36 6.03 -3.77
C THR A 280 -14.08 5.01 -2.89
N ALA A 281 -13.40 3.91 -2.61
CA ALA A 281 -13.95 2.81 -1.82
C ALA A 281 -12.95 2.32 -0.77
N THR A 282 -13.48 1.63 0.23
CA THR A 282 -12.71 0.96 1.27
C THR A 282 -13.14 -0.50 1.36
N TYR A 283 -12.30 -1.37 1.92
CA TYR A 283 -12.63 -2.79 2.01
C TYR A 283 -13.82 -3.04 2.93
N THR A 284 -13.96 -2.22 3.98
CA THR A 284 -15.07 -2.31 4.92
C THR A 284 -16.36 -1.68 4.38
N GLY A 285 -16.28 -0.52 3.71
CA GLY A 285 -17.46 0.26 3.31
C GLY A 285 -18.04 -0.12 1.94
N TYR A 286 -17.18 -0.46 0.97
CA TYR A 286 -17.59 -0.89 -0.36
C TYR A 286 -16.57 -1.91 -0.88
N PRO A 287 -16.68 -3.19 -0.46
CA PRO A 287 -15.66 -4.19 -0.71
C PRO A 287 -15.44 -4.51 -2.20
N PRO A 288 -14.23 -4.98 -2.58
CA PRO A 288 -13.94 -5.44 -3.93
C PRO A 288 -14.86 -6.59 -4.35
N MET A 289 -15.44 -6.48 -5.54
CA MET A 289 -16.26 -7.53 -6.13
C MET A 289 -15.42 -8.40 -7.06
N ILE A 290 -15.63 -9.71 -7.00
CA ILE A 290 -15.00 -10.67 -7.90
C ILE A 290 -15.40 -10.36 -9.35
N GLU A 291 -14.43 -10.37 -10.25
CA GLU A 291 -14.64 -10.20 -11.69
C GLU A 291 -14.31 -11.49 -12.45
N SER A 292 -15.16 -11.88 -13.40
CA SER A 292 -14.91 -13.05 -14.24
C SER A 292 -13.86 -12.73 -15.33
N PRO A 293 -12.80 -13.55 -15.50
CA PRO A 293 -11.73 -13.32 -16.48
C PRO A 293 -12.22 -13.18 -17.93
N GLN A 294 -13.34 -13.82 -18.27
CA GLN A 294 -13.89 -13.85 -19.64
C GLN A 294 -14.52 -12.52 -20.11
N LYS A 295 -14.70 -11.54 -19.21
CA LYS A 295 -15.23 -10.19 -19.53
C LYS A 295 -14.24 -9.07 -19.22
N SER A 296 -12.98 -9.42 -18.95
CA SER A 296 -12.00 -8.52 -18.37
C SER A 296 -11.53 -7.43 -19.32
N PRO A 297 -11.69 -6.15 -18.95
CA PRO A 297 -11.13 -5.04 -19.71
C PRO A 297 -9.61 -5.06 -19.80
N SER A 298 -9.09 -4.77 -20.98
CA SER A 298 -7.64 -4.61 -21.21
C SER A 298 -7.03 -3.52 -20.33
N LEU A 299 -5.72 -3.62 -20.09
CA LEU A 299 -4.93 -2.55 -19.49
C LEU A 299 -5.13 -1.24 -20.27
N LEU A 300 -4.96 -0.10 -19.58
CA LEU A 300 -4.83 1.19 -20.28
C LEU A 300 -3.70 1.03 -21.32
N PRO A 301 -3.99 1.20 -22.63
CA PRO A 301 -2.99 0.99 -23.67
C PRO A 301 -1.82 1.96 -23.54
N HIS A 302 -0.61 1.48 -23.80
CA HIS A 302 0.59 2.31 -23.74
C HIS A 302 0.50 3.49 -24.73
N ALA A 303 0.95 4.67 -24.30
CA ALA A 303 1.13 5.82 -25.19
C ALA A 303 2.49 6.46 -24.98
N TYR A 304 3.26 6.58 -26.06
CA TYR A 304 4.63 7.08 -26.03
C TYR A 304 4.76 8.46 -25.40
N HIS A 305 3.87 9.40 -25.72
CA HIS A 305 3.92 10.76 -25.18
C HIS A 305 3.76 10.77 -23.65
N ARG A 306 2.84 9.98 -23.08
CA ARG A 306 2.65 9.90 -21.62
C ARG A 306 3.88 9.34 -20.93
N THR A 307 4.46 8.29 -21.51
CA THR A 307 5.70 7.67 -21.03
C THR A 307 6.86 8.67 -21.03
N LEU A 308 7.03 9.46 -22.10
CA LEU A 308 8.09 10.47 -22.19
C LEU A 308 7.89 11.60 -21.16
N CYS A 309 6.66 12.12 -21.01
CA CYS A 309 6.35 13.12 -20.00
C CYS A 309 6.68 12.63 -18.59
N ARG A 310 6.25 11.41 -18.24
CA ARG A 310 6.58 10.80 -16.95
C ARG A 310 8.09 10.65 -16.76
N MET A 311 8.83 10.19 -17.77
CA MET A 311 10.28 10.02 -17.68
C MET A 311 10.99 11.35 -17.43
N GLY A 312 10.56 12.44 -18.08
CA GLY A 312 11.06 13.77 -17.81
C GLY A 312 10.79 14.23 -16.36
N GLU A 313 9.56 14.05 -15.89
CA GLU A 313 9.18 14.37 -14.50
C GLU A 313 9.97 13.55 -13.47
N GLN A 314 10.17 12.26 -13.71
CA GLN A 314 10.97 11.38 -12.85
C GLN A 314 12.46 11.75 -12.88
N ALA A 315 13.01 12.14 -14.03
CA ALA A 315 14.39 12.61 -14.11
C ALA A 315 14.60 13.89 -13.27
N ILE A 316 13.69 14.86 -13.36
CA ILE A 316 13.72 16.07 -12.55
C ILE A 316 13.60 15.72 -11.05
N ALA A 317 12.61 14.90 -10.69
CA ALA A 317 12.39 14.51 -9.30
C ALA A 317 13.60 13.79 -8.70
N ASN A 318 14.20 12.85 -9.43
CA ASN A 318 15.39 12.11 -8.98
C ASN A 318 16.62 13.02 -8.89
N THR A 319 16.75 14.01 -9.77
CA THR A 319 17.88 14.95 -9.74
C THR A 319 17.79 15.89 -8.53
N LEU A 320 16.61 16.41 -8.23
CA LEU A 320 16.42 17.40 -7.16
C LEU A 320 16.20 16.78 -5.77
N TYR A 321 15.54 15.61 -5.73
CA TYR A 321 15.05 14.97 -4.50
C TYR A 321 15.51 13.51 -4.35
N GLY A 322 16.33 12.99 -5.26
CA GLY A 322 16.88 11.64 -5.20
C GLY A 322 18.26 11.53 -4.52
N ALA A 323 18.94 12.64 -4.27
CA ALA A 323 20.22 12.65 -3.54
C ALA A 323 20.02 12.30 -2.05
N CYS A 324 20.91 11.43 -1.54
CA CYS A 324 20.93 10.84 -0.19
C CYS A 324 21.37 11.82 0.91
#